data_AF-A0A6V7U0Z7-F1
#
_entry.id   AF-A0A6V7U0Z7-F1
#
_cell.length_a   1.000
_cell.length_b   1.000
_cell.length_c   1.000
_cell.angle_alpha   90.00
_cell.angle_beta   90.00
_cell.angle_gamma   90.00
#
_symmetry.space_group_name_H-M   'P 1'
#
loop_
_entity.id
_entity.type
_entity.pdbx_description
1 polymer ?
#
loop_
_entity_poly.entity_id
_entity_poly.type
_entity_poly.pdbx_seq_one_letter_code
_entity_poly.pdbx_strand_id
1 'polypeptide(L)'
;MHSAMYDYDEGAVLQRLQLLYPYTDIQKLPRIWSKTDRWSLPQQNNSVSQQLPILELSADFLRVTKRKGTNQNSKDAAAVRANRPIPRSCIVYYFEITVVSKGQDGFMGIGLSEKNVSLNRLPGWDPISYGYHGDDGNFFSSSGKGVEYGPTFTTGDVIGCGLNFVTRQLFFTKNGQHLVKLNCLFN
;
A
#
# COMPACT_ATOMS: atom_id res chain seq x y z
N MET A 1 -5.94 -15.63 -22.15
CA MET A 1 -6.02 -16.53 -20.99
C MET A 1 -7.02 -15.95 -20.02
N HIS A 2 -8.10 -16.69 -19.77
CA HIS A 2 -9.19 -16.29 -18.88
C HIS A 2 -8.64 -15.97 -17.47
N SER A 3 -8.79 -14.72 -17.05
CA SER A 3 -8.75 -14.39 -15.62
C SER A 3 -9.90 -15.15 -14.99
N ALA A 4 -9.62 -16.13 -14.14
CA ALA A 4 -10.61 -16.57 -13.18
C ALA A 4 -11.03 -15.32 -12.42
N MET A 5 -12.24 -14.82 -12.67
CA MET A 5 -12.88 -13.90 -11.75
C MET A 5 -12.93 -14.67 -10.44
N TYR A 6 -12.13 -14.26 -9.45
CA TYR A 6 -12.43 -14.60 -8.08
C TYR A 6 -13.90 -14.23 -7.89
N ASP A 7 -14.76 -15.21 -7.64
CA ASP A 7 -16.16 -14.93 -7.38
C ASP A 7 -16.21 -14.10 -6.11
N TYR A 8 -16.48 -12.81 -6.28
CA TYR A 8 -16.36 -11.84 -5.21
C TYR A 8 -17.57 -11.99 -4.30
N ASP A 9 -17.40 -12.80 -3.26
CA ASP A 9 -18.42 -12.99 -2.25
C ASP A 9 -18.40 -11.84 -1.23
N GLU A 10 -19.15 -10.78 -1.54
CA GLU A 10 -19.38 -9.64 -0.65
C GLU A 10 -19.86 -10.08 0.74
N GLY A 11 -20.70 -11.13 0.82
CA GLY A 11 -21.23 -11.66 2.07
C GLY A 11 -20.13 -12.23 2.95
N ALA A 12 -19.26 -13.06 2.38
CA ALA A 12 -18.10 -13.60 3.09
C ALA A 12 -17.12 -12.51 3.54
N VAL A 13 -16.90 -11.48 2.71
CA VAL A 13 -16.06 -10.32 3.08
C VAL A 13 -16.66 -9.58 4.28
N LEU A 14 -17.95 -9.25 4.24
CA LEU A 14 -18.62 -8.53 5.33
C LEU A 14 -18.61 -9.35 6.63
N GLN A 15 -18.87 -10.66 6.55
CA GLN A 15 -18.80 -11.55 7.70
C GLN A 15 -17.39 -11.57 8.31
N ARG A 16 -16.35 -11.67 7.47
CA ARG A 16 -14.96 -11.62 7.94
C ARG A 16 -14.62 -10.29 8.62
N LEU A 17 -15.02 -9.16 8.02
CA LEU A 17 -14.78 -7.84 8.61
C LEU A 17 -15.49 -7.68 9.96
N GLN A 18 -16.71 -8.19 10.08
CA GLN A 18 -17.46 -8.17 11.34
C GLN A 18 -16.79 -9.02 12.42
N LEU A 19 -16.20 -10.16 12.05
CA LEU A 19 -15.45 -11.00 12.99
C LEU A 19 -14.13 -10.36 13.44
N LEU A 20 -13.40 -9.72 12.51
CA LEU A 20 -12.13 -9.08 12.81
C LEU A 20 -12.29 -7.77 13.59
N TYR A 21 -13.33 -6.99 13.27
CA TYR A 21 -13.53 -5.64 13.80
C TYR A 21 -14.94 -5.45 14.38
N PRO A 22 -15.34 -6.23 15.40
CA PRO A 22 -16.73 -6.30 15.89
C PRO A 22 -17.27 -4.98 16.46
N TYR A 23 -16.39 -4.06 16.87
CA TYR A 23 -16.73 -2.75 17.42
C TYR A 23 -16.59 -1.60 16.43
N THR A 24 -16.30 -1.89 15.15
CA THR A 24 -16.13 -0.89 14.10
C THR A 24 -17.29 -0.95 13.13
N ASP A 25 -17.79 0.22 12.73
CA ASP A 25 -18.67 0.32 11.57
C ASP A 25 -17.91 -0.11 10.31
N ILE A 26 -18.19 -1.33 9.85
CA ILE A 26 -17.47 -1.97 8.73
C ILE A 26 -17.60 -1.19 7.42
N GLN A 27 -18.63 -0.33 7.28
CA GLN A 27 -18.79 0.54 6.11
C GLN A 27 -17.73 1.64 6.06
N LYS A 28 -17.05 1.95 7.18
CA LYS A 28 -15.97 2.94 7.25
C LYS A 28 -14.58 2.35 7.01
N LEU A 29 -14.46 1.03 6.91
CA LEU A 29 -13.17 0.38 6.68
C LEU A 29 -12.62 0.68 5.27
N PRO A 30 -11.29 0.75 5.11
CA PRO A 30 -10.67 0.68 3.80
C PRO A 30 -10.92 -0.70 3.18
N ARG A 31 -11.35 -0.71 1.92
CA ARG A 31 -11.70 -1.95 1.20
C ARG A 31 -11.11 -2.05 -0.20
N ILE A 32 -10.73 -0.92 -0.78
CA ILE A 32 -10.17 -0.81 -2.12
C ILE A 32 -9.13 0.31 -2.17
N TRP A 33 -8.31 0.32 -3.21
CA TRP A 33 -7.50 1.48 -3.55
C TRP A 33 -8.37 2.66 -3.98
N SER A 34 -7.96 3.87 -3.61
CA SER A 34 -8.68 5.08 -3.97
C SER A 34 -8.58 5.36 -5.47
N LYS A 35 -9.72 5.69 -6.09
CA LYS A 35 -9.77 6.05 -7.52
C LYS A 35 -9.11 7.40 -7.80
N THR A 36 -9.11 8.28 -6.80
CA THR A 36 -8.69 9.69 -6.92
C THR A 36 -7.47 10.02 -6.07
N ASP A 37 -7.25 9.31 -4.95
CA ASP A 37 -6.13 9.56 -4.04
C ASP A 37 -4.91 8.72 -4.42
N ARG A 38 -4.41 8.97 -5.64
CA ARG A 38 -3.28 8.30 -6.28
C ARG A 38 -2.47 9.32 -7.09
N TRP A 39 -1.16 9.09 -7.21
CA TRP A 39 -0.33 9.96 -8.03
C TRP A 39 -0.72 9.89 -9.52
N SER A 40 -0.77 11.06 -10.14
CA SER A 40 -0.93 11.26 -11.57
C SER A 40 0.07 12.31 -12.04
N LEU A 41 0.50 12.22 -13.30
CA LEU A 41 1.41 13.22 -13.87
C LEU A 41 0.74 14.61 -13.86
N PRO A 42 1.50 15.69 -13.59
CA PRO A 42 0.98 17.05 -13.73
C PRO A 42 0.49 17.28 -15.16
N GLN A 43 -0.71 17.84 -15.33
CA GLN A 43 -1.18 18.24 -16.65
C GLN A 43 -0.22 19.32 -17.21
N GLN A 44 0.55 18.99 -18.25
CA GLN A 44 1.29 20.01 -18.99
C GLN A 44 0.32 20.73 -19.93
N ASN A 45 0.44 22.06 -19.98
CA ASN A 45 -0.44 22.96 -20.73
C ASN A 45 -0.56 22.57 -22.23
N ASN A 46 -1.79 22.56 -22.72
CA ASN A 46 -2.20 22.72 -24.13
C ASN A 46 -1.91 21.60 -25.15
N SER A 47 -1.91 20.32 -24.76
CA SER A 47 -2.12 19.24 -25.74
C SER A 47 -3.15 18.22 -25.23
N VAL A 48 -4.19 17.98 -26.04
CA VAL A 48 -5.36 17.11 -25.79
C VAL A 48 -4.99 15.61 -25.79
N SER A 49 -3.73 15.26 -25.53
CA SER A 49 -3.39 13.88 -25.18
C SER A 49 -3.74 13.66 -23.72
N GLN A 50 -4.88 13.02 -23.44
CA GLN A 50 -5.22 12.54 -22.10
C GLN A 50 -4.04 11.73 -21.56
N GLN A 51 -3.24 12.33 -20.70
CA GLN A 51 -2.09 11.67 -20.13
C GLN A 51 -2.62 10.57 -19.21
N LEU A 52 -2.45 9.33 -19.64
CA LEU A 52 -2.95 8.16 -18.95
C LEU A 52 -2.31 8.06 -17.55
N PRO A 53 -3.05 7.63 -16.51
CA PRO A 53 -2.54 7.59 -15.14
C PRO A 53 -1.35 6.62 -15.03
N ILE A 54 -0.28 7.05 -14.35
CA ILE A 54 0.94 6.23 -14.15
C ILE A 54 0.66 4.98 -13.30
N LEU A 55 -0.26 5.10 -12.34
CA LEU A 55 -0.82 3.98 -11.58
C LEU A 55 -2.18 3.58 -12.13
N GLU A 56 -2.24 2.41 -12.74
CA GLU A 56 -3.49 1.78 -13.18
C GLU A 56 -4.08 0.93 -12.06
N LEU A 57 -5.41 0.93 -11.98
CA LEU A 57 -6.15 0.07 -11.08
C LEU A 57 -6.92 -0.97 -11.90
N SER A 58 -7.04 -2.20 -11.39
CA SER A 58 -7.98 -3.18 -11.91
C SER A 58 -9.44 -2.73 -11.73
N ALA A 59 -10.37 -3.42 -12.40
CA ALA A 59 -11.80 -3.09 -12.35
C ALA A 59 -12.41 -3.18 -10.94
N ASP A 60 -11.89 -4.09 -10.11
CA ASP A 60 -12.26 -4.25 -8.69
C ASP A 60 -11.51 -3.29 -7.75
N PHE A 61 -10.57 -2.48 -8.27
CA PHE A 61 -9.74 -1.55 -7.52
C PHE A 61 -8.85 -2.20 -6.45
N LEU A 62 -8.52 -3.49 -6.59
CA LEU A 62 -7.66 -4.22 -5.64
C LEU A 62 -6.23 -4.42 -6.14
N ARG A 63 -6.00 -4.34 -7.46
CA ARG A 63 -4.66 -4.42 -8.06
C ARG A 63 -4.19 -3.05 -8.51
N VAL A 64 -2.93 -2.74 -8.21
CA VAL A 64 -2.21 -1.56 -8.70
C VAL A 64 -1.12 -2.01 -9.66
N THR A 65 -1.06 -1.38 -10.83
CA THR A 65 0.02 -1.58 -11.81
C THR A 65 0.67 -0.25 -12.12
N LYS A 66 1.98 -0.13 -11.89
CA LYS A 66 2.75 1.02 -12.39
C LYS A 66 3.10 0.78 -13.86
N ARG A 67 2.65 1.67 -14.75
CA ARG A 67 3.02 1.60 -16.16
C ARG A 67 4.50 1.92 -16.36
N LYS A 68 5.12 1.25 -17.33
CA LYS A 68 6.47 1.59 -17.78
C LYS A 68 6.39 2.96 -18.49
N GLY A 69 7.13 3.95 -17.98
CA GLY A 69 7.20 5.26 -18.63
C GLY A 69 7.77 5.14 -20.04
N THR A 70 7.25 5.93 -20.99
CA THR A 70 7.77 6.01 -22.37
C THR A 70 9.09 6.76 -22.46
N ASN A 71 9.39 7.60 -21.48
CA ASN A 71 10.65 8.33 -21.34
C ASN A 71 11.44 7.80 -20.12
N GLN A 72 12.76 7.81 -20.24
CA GLN A 72 13.76 7.11 -19.41
C GLN A 72 13.81 7.41 -17.90
N ASN A 73 12.83 8.12 -17.33
CA ASN A 73 12.75 8.30 -15.88
C ASN A 73 11.87 7.22 -15.25
N SER A 74 12.32 5.97 -15.34
CA SER A 74 11.80 4.83 -14.55
C SER A 74 11.88 5.04 -13.03
N LYS A 75 12.59 6.10 -12.60
CA LYS A 75 12.88 6.47 -11.21
C LYS A 75 11.76 7.21 -10.48
N ASP A 76 10.71 7.68 -11.18
CA ASP A 76 9.66 8.43 -10.49
C ASP A 76 8.81 7.49 -9.62
N ALA A 77 8.80 7.76 -8.32
CA ALA A 77 7.98 7.04 -7.36
C ALA A 77 6.52 7.44 -7.52
N ALA A 78 5.61 6.49 -7.33
CA ALA A 78 4.17 6.76 -7.39
C ALA A 78 3.47 5.90 -6.36
N ALA A 79 2.61 6.52 -5.55
CA ALA A 79 1.85 5.86 -4.50
C ALA A 79 0.34 6.09 -4.69
N VAL A 80 -0.43 5.22 -4.04
CA VAL A 80 -1.88 5.27 -3.94
C VAL A 80 -2.27 4.94 -2.51
N ARG A 81 -3.27 5.65 -1.98
CA ARG A 81 -3.88 5.35 -0.68
C ARG A 81 -5.15 4.52 -0.85
N ALA A 82 -5.54 3.83 0.23
CA ALA A 82 -6.85 3.20 0.29
C ALA A 82 -7.98 4.27 0.24
N ASN A 83 -9.20 3.84 -0.08
CA ASN A 83 -10.35 4.75 -0.20
C ASN A 83 -10.80 5.40 1.11
N ARG A 84 -10.37 4.86 2.26
CA ARG A 84 -10.71 5.36 3.60
C ARG A 84 -9.52 5.20 4.56
N PRO A 85 -9.40 6.06 5.60
CA PRO A 85 -8.44 5.84 6.67
C PRO A 85 -8.85 4.63 7.54
N ILE A 86 -7.88 4.08 8.27
CA ILE A 86 -8.13 3.02 9.25
C ILE A 86 -8.85 3.61 10.49
N PRO A 87 -10.06 3.14 10.85
CA PRO A 87 -10.74 3.61 12.07
C PRO A 87 -9.99 3.17 13.34
N ARG A 88 -9.83 4.07 14.30
CA ARG A 88 -9.23 3.76 15.61
C ARG A 88 -9.99 2.68 16.38
N SER A 89 -11.28 2.54 16.13
CA SER A 89 -12.13 1.49 16.70
C SER A 89 -11.73 0.06 16.29
N CYS A 90 -10.84 -0.10 15.29
CA CYS A 90 -10.29 -1.41 14.95
C CYS A 90 -9.41 -1.96 16.07
N ILE A 91 -8.80 -1.08 16.89
CA ILE A 91 -7.80 -1.40 17.93
C ILE A 91 -6.51 -1.93 17.31
N VAL A 92 -6.59 -3.03 16.57
CA VAL A 92 -5.57 -3.56 15.68
C VAL A 92 -6.17 -3.70 14.29
N TYR A 93 -5.52 -3.16 13.25
CA TYR A 93 -5.93 -3.35 11.85
C TYR A 93 -4.85 -4.09 11.09
N TYR A 94 -5.24 -4.93 10.13
CA TYR A 94 -4.31 -5.71 9.31
C TYR A 94 -4.78 -5.80 7.86
N PHE A 95 -3.84 -5.67 6.92
CA PHE A 95 -4.04 -5.95 5.50
C PHE A 95 -2.81 -6.63 4.90
N GLU A 96 -2.99 -7.33 3.77
CA GLU A 96 -1.91 -7.99 3.05
C GLU A 96 -1.87 -7.54 1.60
N ILE A 97 -0.66 -7.48 1.05
CA ILE A 97 -0.37 -7.16 -0.34
C ILE A 97 0.41 -8.32 -0.96
N THR A 98 -0.14 -8.92 -2.01
CA THR A 98 0.58 -9.89 -2.82
C THR A 98 1.36 -9.17 -3.91
N VAL A 99 2.66 -9.43 -4.00
CA VAL A 99 3.51 -8.93 -5.08
C VAL A 99 3.29 -9.78 -6.33
N VAL A 100 2.40 -9.33 -7.21
CA VAL A 100 2.11 -10.05 -8.47
C VAL A 100 3.32 -10.06 -9.41
N SER A 101 4.08 -8.97 -9.45
CA SER A 101 5.32 -8.85 -10.21
C SER A 101 6.17 -7.71 -9.66
N LYS A 102 7.46 -7.96 -9.42
CA LYS A 102 8.41 -6.92 -9.02
C LYS A 102 8.74 -5.92 -10.14
N GLY A 103 8.32 -6.19 -11.38
CA GLY A 103 8.76 -5.43 -12.54
C GLY A 103 10.28 -5.56 -12.76
N GLN A 104 10.92 -4.47 -13.16
CA GLN A 104 12.35 -4.46 -13.48
C GLN A 104 13.21 -4.53 -12.21
N ASP A 105 13.08 -3.52 -11.34
CA ASP A 105 13.98 -3.33 -10.20
C ASP A 105 13.37 -3.74 -8.85
N GLY A 106 12.02 -3.78 -8.74
CA GLY A 106 11.37 -4.15 -7.48
C GLY A 106 11.29 -3.06 -6.42
N PHE A 107 11.49 -1.79 -6.79
CA PHE A 107 11.31 -0.63 -5.90
C PHE A 107 9.84 -0.45 -5.51
N MET A 108 9.43 -1.16 -4.46
CA MET A 108 8.06 -1.23 -3.96
C MET A 108 8.08 -0.96 -2.45
N GLY A 109 7.29 0.01 -2.01
CA GLY A 109 7.08 0.29 -0.58
C GLY A 109 5.64 -0.04 -0.17
N ILE A 110 5.48 -0.73 0.96
CA ILE A 110 4.18 -1.05 1.55
C ILE A 110 4.12 -0.43 2.94
N GLY A 111 3.02 0.24 3.28
CA GLY A 111 2.85 0.81 4.62
C GLY A 111 1.70 1.80 4.72
N LEU A 112 1.89 2.83 5.53
CA LEU A 112 0.85 3.79 5.91
C LEU A 112 1.31 5.22 5.66
N SER A 113 0.36 6.09 5.34
CA SER A 113 0.62 7.53 5.31
C SER A 113 -0.59 8.29 5.80
N GLU A 114 -0.37 9.50 6.30
CA GLU A 114 -1.46 10.46 6.45
C GLU A 114 -1.97 10.99 5.11
N LYS A 115 -3.14 11.62 5.15
CA LYS A 115 -3.90 12.06 3.96
C LYS A 115 -3.14 13.07 3.09
N ASN A 116 -2.32 13.93 3.70
CA ASN A 116 -1.67 15.04 3.00
C ASN A 116 -0.25 14.71 2.50
N VAL A 117 0.24 13.48 2.73
CA VAL A 117 1.55 13.04 2.26
C VAL A 117 1.58 13.02 0.74
N SER A 118 2.69 13.50 0.15
CA SER A 118 2.91 13.47 -1.29
C SER A 118 2.86 12.04 -1.83
N LEU A 119 2.13 11.85 -2.92
CA LEU A 119 2.03 10.55 -3.58
C LEU A 119 3.07 10.33 -4.68
N ASN A 120 3.93 11.31 -4.96
CA ASN A 120 5.09 11.16 -5.87
C ASN A 120 6.32 10.56 -5.16
N ARG A 121 6.08 9.72 -4.15
CA ARG A 121 7.07 9.23 -3.18
C ARG A 121 6.66 7.83 -2.74
N LEU A 122 7.63 6.99 -2.37
CA LEU A 122 7.33 5.71 -1.74
C LEU A 122 6.92 5.93 -0.26
N PRO A 123 6.06 5.07 0.30
CA PRO A 123 5.71 5.13 1.73
C PRO A 123 6.94 5.17 2.63
N GLY A 124 6.92 5.99 3.67
CA GLY A 124 8.04 6.13 4.62
C GLY A 124 9.01 7.28 4.38
N TRP A 125 9.08 7.80 3.14
CA TRP A 125 10.10 8.78 2.76
C TRP A 125 9.85 10.21 3.23
N ASP A 126 8.58 10.58 3.38
CA ASP A 126 8.14 11.93 3.76
C ASP A 126 7.57 11.90 5.18
N PRO A 127 7.52 13.04 5.91
CA PRO A 127 6.92 13.12 7.24
C PRO A 127 5.54 12.46 7.29
N ILE A 128 5.18 11.88 8.44
CA ILE A 128 3.88 11.20 8.69
C ILE A 128 3.55 10.11 7.65
N SER A 129 4.61 9.45 7.17
CA SER A 129 4.57 8.29 6.27
C SER A 129 5.53 7.22 6.79
N TYR A 130 5.13 5.96 6.63
CA TYR A 130 5.86 4.78 7.14
C TYR A 130 5.80 3.66 6.10
N GLY A 131 6.92 3.00 5.81
CA GLY A 131 6.95 2.00 4.75
C GLY A 131 8.07 0.98 4.88
N TYR A 132 7.79 -0.25 4.47
CA TYR A 132 8.73 -1.36 4.32
C TYR A 132 8.99 -1.60 2.83
N HIS A 133 10.26 -1.57 2.42
CA HIS A 133 10.66 -1.55 1.01
C HIS A 133 11.23 -2.90 0.57
N GLY A 134 10.86 -3.31 -0.64
CA GLY A 134 11.10 -4.67 -1.13
C GLY A 134 12.50 -4.93 -1.66
N ASP A 135 13.16 -3.91 -2.18
CA ASP A 135 14.48 -4.00 -2.80
C ASP A 135 15.62 -4.10 -1.78
N ASP A 136 15.48 -3.48 -0.61
CA ASP A 136 16.50 -3.44 0.44
C ASP A 136 16.06 -4.09 1.76
N GLY A 137 14.76 -4.34 1.94
CA GLY A 137 14.21 -4.88 3.19
C GLY A 137 14.16 -3.85 4.32
N ASN A 138 14.40 -2.57 4.05
CA ASN A 138 14.47 -1.53 5.07
C ASN A 138 13.10 -0.99 5.42
N PHE A 139 13.00 -0.47 6.64
CA PHE A 139 11.89 0.34 7.12
C PHE A 139 12.24 1.82 7.02
N PHE A 140 11.32 2.61 6.48
CA PHE A 140 11.40 4.05 6.32
C PHE A 140 10.31 4.69 7.16
N SER A 141 10.68 5.65 8.01
CA SER A 141 9.78 6.29 8.97
C SER A 141 9.99 7.79 8.95
N SER A 142 9.13 8.51 8.25
CA SER A 142 9.22 9.97 8.10
C SER A 142 10.60 10.45 7.64
N SER A 143 11.29 9.66 6.83
CA SER A 143 12.69 9.85 6.47
C SER A 143 13.03 9.14 5.16
N GLY A 144 13.78 9.81 4.29
CA GLY A 144 14.38 9.20 3.09
C GLY A 144 15.54 8.23 3.38
N LYS A 145 15.96 8.10 4.65
CA LYS A 145 16.98 7.15 5.10
C LYS A 145 16.31 5.97 5.80
N GLY A 146 16.39 4.80 5.18
CA GLY A 146 15.87 3.55 5.74
C GLY A 146 16.76 2.98 6.84
N VAL A 147 16.17 2.11 7.67
CA VAL A 147 16.85 1.30 8.68
C VAL A 147 16.63 -0.17 8.38
N GLU A 148 17.63 -1.03 8.64
CA GLU A 148 17.48 -2.48 8.47
C GLU A 148 16.28 -2.97 9.28
N TYR A 149 15.38 -3.70 8.63
CA TYR A 149 14.14 -4.17 9.26
C TYR A 149 13.86 -5.63 8.97
N GLY A 150 13.65 -5.99 7.71
CA GLY A 150 13.25 -7.32 7.30
C GLY A 150 14.07 -7.85 6.13
N PRO A 151 13.77 -9.07 5.65
CA PRO A 151 14.31 -9.54 4.39
C PRO A 151 13.82 -8.65 3.22
N THR A 152 14.42 -8.76 2.06
CA THR A 152 13.82 -8.22 0.82
C THR A 152 12.54 -9.00 0.46
N PHE A 153 11.71 -8.45 -0.42
CA PHE A 153 10.53 -9.14 -0.94
C PHE A 153 10.32 -8.92 -2.44
N THR A 154 9.73 -9.90 -3.10
CA THR A 154 9.67 -9.95 -4.57
C THR A 154 8.42 -10.67 -5.09
N THR A 155 8.34 -10.85 -6.41
CA THR A 155 7.26 -11.58 -7.09
C THR A 155 6.89 -12.87 -6.35
N GLY A 156 5.61 -13.01 -6.02
CA GLY A 156 5.06 -14.17 -5.30
C GLY A 156 4.98 -14.01 -3.78
N ASP A 157 5.71 -13.07 -3.18
CA ASP A 157 5.63 -12.82 -1.74
C ASP A 157 4.31 -12.11 -1.37
N VAL A 158 3.83 -12.42 -0.16
CA VAL A 158 2.70 -11.75 0.51
C VAL A 158 3.25 -10.97 1.70
N ILE A 159 3.05 -9.65 1.68
CA ILE A 159 3.50 -8.77 2.76
C ILE A 159 2.29 -8.25 3.52
N GLY A 160 2.21 -8.58 4.80
CA GLY A 160 1.22 -8.03 5.71
C GLY A 160 1.71 -6.76 6.37
N CYS A 161 0.78 -5.86 6.66
CA CYS A 161 1.00 -4.61 7.38
C CYS A 161 -0.07 -4.48 8.47
N GLY A 162 0.37 -4.42 9.71
CA GLY A 162 -0.49 -4.35 10.89
C GLY A 162 -0.27 -3.09 11.71
N LEU A 163 -1.35 -2.48 12.16
CA LEU A 163 -1.34 -1.26 12.96
C LEU A 163 -2.04 -1.54 14.29
N ASN A 164 -1.32 -1.40 15.40
CA ASN A 164 -1.87 -1.48 16.74
C ASN A 164 -1.98 -0.07 17.35
N PHE A 165 -3.20 0.41 17.52
CA PHE A 165 -3.46 1.74 18.09
C PHE A 165 -3.19 1.82 19.60
N VAL A 166 -3.20 0.70 20.32
CA VAL A 166 -2.94 0.65 21.77
C VAL A 166 -1.45 0.80 22.04
N THR A 167 -0.63 -0.03 21.39
CA THR A 167 0.83 -0.01 21.56
C THR A 167 1.51 1.01 20.66
N ARG A 168 0.76 1.65 19.76
CA ARG A 168 1.25 2.56 18.70
C ARG A 168 2.32 1.91 17.82
N GLN A 169 2.14 0.63 17.53
CA GLN A 169 3.10 -0.15 16.74
C GLN A 169 2.58 -0.38 15.33
N LEU A 170 3.47 -0.14 14.36
CA LEU A 170 3.39 -0.69 13.02
C LEU A 170 4.24 -1.96 12.96
N PHE A 171 3.70 -3.03 12.40
CA PHE A 171 4.42 -4.28 12.20
C PHE A 171 4.14 -4.84 10.82
N PHE A 172 5.02 -5.72 10.36
CA PHE A 172 4.88 -6.37 9.07
C PHE A 172 5.01 -7.89 9.20
N THR A 173 4.41 -8.59 8.24
CA THR A 173 4.60 -10.03 8.05
C THR A 173 5.11 -10.27 6.64
N LYS A 174 5.82 -11.38 6.45
CA LYS A 174 6.16 -11.91 5.13
C LYS A 174 5.71 -13.36 5.07
N ASN A 175 4.87 -13.70 4.10
CA ASN A 175 4.35 -15.04 3.86
C ASN A 175 3.79 -15.68 5.15
N GLY A 176 2.99 -14.91 5.89
CA GLY A 176 2.36 -15.33 7.15
C GLY A 176 3.27 -15.30 8.38
N GLN A 177 4.57 -14.98 8.24
CA GLN A 177 5.51 -14.91 9.36
C GLN A 177 5.73 -13.48 9.82
N HIS A 178 5.57 -13.22 11.12
CA HIS A 178 5.80 -11.91 11.73
C HIS A 178 7.28 -11.51 11.67
N LEU A 179 7.57 -10.27 11.27
CA LEU A 179 8.93 -9.73 11.19
C LEU A 179 9.27 -9.03 12.52
N VAL A 180 10.09 -9.69 13.33
CA VAL A 180 10.30 -9.34 14.76
C VAL A 180 11.34 -8.23 15.00
N LYS A 181 11.84 -7.57 13.94
CA LYS A 181 13.12 -6.84 14.03
C LYS A 181 13.04 -5.37 14.42
N LEU A 182 11.87 -4.70 14.45
CA LEU A 182 11.71 -3.42 15.14
C LEU A 182 10.30 -3.22 15.70
N ASN A 183 10.24 -2.70 16.92
CA ASN A 183 9.06 -1.97 17.41
C ASN A 183 9.00 -0.62 16.70
N CYS A 184 8.40 -0.57 15.51
CA CYS A 184 8.21 0.67 14.79
C CYS A 184 7.09 1.47 15.46
N LEU A 185 7.45 2.42 16.31
CA LEU A 185 6.51 3.35 16.92
C LEU A 185 6.19 4.48 15.95
N PHE A 186 4.91 4.84 15.83
CA PHE A 186 4.50 6.07 15.15
C PHE A 186 4.11 7.13 16.20
N ASN A 187 4.44 8.39 15.91
CA ASN A 187 4.15 9.53 16.79
C ASN A 187 2.69 9.98 16.68
#